data_AF-A0A1F3TUI4-F1
#
_entry.id   AF-A0A1F3TUI4-F1
#
_cell.length_a   1.000
_cell.length_b   1.000
_cell.length_c   1.000
_cell.angle_alpha   90.00
_cell.angle_beta   90.00
_cell.angle_gamma   90.00
#
_symmetry.space_group_name_H-M   'P 1'
#
loop_
_entity.id
_entity.type
_entity.pdbx_description
1 polymer ?
#
loop_
_entity_poly.entity_id
_entity_poly.type
_entity_poly.pdbx_seq_one_letter_code
_entity_poly.pdbx_strand_id
1 'polypeptide(L)'
;MARSFVYIVSENPEVIEKIKKSHEAEDVSYYTYSGHQWREGLDNPFFRSQLVNGVPALSTGLNPLTAESTPHMGNVVSFPNQSENKVQKMDDLEAKAIESAITQFKGNLTEAAKALGIGRATLYRKVKQYHIDPSQARRRKVAA
;
A
#
# COMPACT_ATOMS: atom_id res chain seq x y z
N MET A 1 -8.74 -29.42 1.72
CA MET A 1 -8.03 -29.90 0.51
C MET A 1 -7.71 -28.68 -0.32
N ALA A 2 -6.44 -28.32 -0.45
CA ALA A 2 -6.02 -27.20 -1.29
C ALA A 2 -6.08 -27.64 -2.75
N ARG A 3 -6.91 -26.99 -3.56
CA ARG A 3 -6.97 -27.25 -5.00
C ARG A 3 -5.90 -26.41 -5.68
N SER A 4 -4.98 -27.06 -6.37
CA SER A 4 -3.91 -26.39 -7.11
C SER A 4 -4.39 -26.11 -8.53
N PHE A 5 -4.10 -24.91 -9.05
CA PHE A 5 -4.46 -24.51 -10.41
C PHE A 5 -3.20 -24.13 -11.18
N VAL A 6 -3.07 -24.63 -12.41
CA VAL A 6 -1.93 -24.33 -13.30
C VAL A 6 -2.45 -23.75 -14.61
N TYR A 7 -2.03 -22.53 -14.92
CA TYR A 7 -2.33 -21.83 -16.17
C TYR A 7 -1.13 -21.94 -17.11
N ILE A 8 -1.31 -22.61 -18.26
CA ILE A 8 -0.27 -22.80 -19.27
C ILE A 8 -0.60 -21.93 -20.48
N VAL A 9 0.29 -20.99 -20.79
CA VAL A 9 0.18 -20.16 -22.00
C VAL A 9 1.26 -20.61 -22.98
N SER A 10 0.88 -21.35 -24.00
CA SER A 10 1.82 -21.84 -25.02
C SER A 10 1.10 -22.13 -26.33
N GLU A 11 1.78 -21.89 -27.44
CA GLU A 11 1.30 -22.25 -28.78
C GLU A 11 1.87 -23.60 -29.25
N ASN A 12 2.81 -24.19 -28.50
CA ASN A 12 3.38 -25.48 -28.81
C ASN A 12 2.64 -26.60 -28.05
N PRO A 13 1.92 -27.50 -28.76
CA PRO A 13 1.18 -28.60 -28.12
C PRO A 13 2.09 -29.61 -27.41
N GLU A 14 3.32 -29.81 -27.87
CA GLU A 14 4.26 -30.77 -27.26
C GLU A 14 4.68 -30.33 -25.85
N VAL A 15 4.80 -29.02 -25.63
CA VAL A 15 5.14 -28.44 -24.33
C VAL A 15 3.98 -28.60 -23.34
N ILE A 16 2.75 -28.39 -23.81
CA ILE A 16 1.53 -28.53 -22.99
C ILE A 16 1.37 -29.98 -22.51
N GLU A 17 1.52 -30.94 -23.41
CA GLU A 17 1.45 -32.38 -23.08
C GLU A 17 2.56 -32.80 -22.11
N LYS A 18 3.79 -32.30 -22.30
CA LYS A 18 4.90 -32.57 -21.39
C LYS A 18 4.65 -32.04 -19.98
N ILE A 19 4.07 -30.85 -19.85
CA ILE A 19 3.73 -30.25 -18.55
C ILE A 19 2.61 -31.04 -17.87
N LYS A 20 1.56 -31.40 -18.59
CA LYS A 20 0.46 -32.23 -18.06
C LYS A 20 0.96 -33.58 -17.57
N LYS A 21 1.75 -34.27 -18.38
CA LYS A 21 2.32 -35.59 -18.05
C LYS A 21 3.27 -35.56 -16.84
N SER A 22 3.94 -34.44 -16.59
CA SER A 22 4.88 -34.30 -15.47
C SER A 22 4.18 -34.08 -14.11
N HIS A 23 2.93 -33.64 -14.12
CA HIS A 23 2.19 -33.27 -12.91
C HIS A 23 0.85 -34.01 -12.75
N GLU A 24 0.62 -35.07 -13.52
CA GLU A 24 -0.62 -35.88 -13.52
C GLU A 24 -0.91 -36.57 -12.17
N ALA A 25 0.04 -36.57 -11.23
CA ALA A 25 -0.07 -37.21 -9.92
C ALA A 25 -0.70 -36.35 -8.80
N GLU A 26 -0.91 -35.05 -9.03
CA GLU A 26 -1.46 -34.13 -8.02
C GLU A 26 -2.84 -33.61 -8.48
N ASP A 27 -3.78 -33.41 -7.54
CA ASP A 27 -5.14 -32.89 -7.75
C ASP A 27 -5.10 -31.43 -8.26
N VAL A 28 -4.62 -31.27 -9.48
CA VAL A 28 -4.27 -30.01 -10.13
C VAL A 28 -5.17 -29.82 -11.34
N SER A 29 -5.88 -28.70 -11.37
CA SER A 29 -6.67 -28.31 -12.53
C SER A 29 -5.79 -27.53 -13.52
N TYR A 30 -5.70 -28.02 -14.76
CA TYR A 30 -4.92 -27.41 -15.83
C TYR A 30 -5.82 -26.59 -16.76
N TYR A 31 -5.44 -25.33 -17.00
CA TYR A 31 -6.03 -24.50 -18.03
C TYR A 31 -4.98 -24.15 -19.08
N THR A 32 -5.32 -24.35 -20.36
CA THR A 32 -4.43 -24.08 -21.49
C THR A 32 -4.97 -22.92 -22.31
N TYR A 33 -4.13 -21.93 -22.57
CA TYR A 33 -4.46 -20.75 -23.38
C TYR A 33 -3.41 -20.56 -24.48
N SER A 34 -3.84 -20.09 -25.65
CA SER A 34 -2.92 -19.56 -26.65
C SER A 34 -2.43 -18.16 -26.25
N GLY A 35 -1.31 -17.71 -26.82
CA GLY A 35 -0.77 -16.37 -26.54
C GLY A 35 -1.76 -15.25 -26.90
N HIS A 36 -2.54 -15.44 -27.96
CA HIS A 36 -3.61 -14.52 -28.36
C HIS A 36 -4.79 -14.54 -27.37
N GLN A 37 -5.30 -15.72 -27.03
CA GLN A 37 -6.43 -15.86 -26.09
C GLN A 37 -6.09 -15.33 -24.69
N TRP A 38 -4.84 -15.51 -24.25
CA TRP A 38 -4.38 -14.95 -22.98
C TRP A 38 -4.37 -13.42 -23.02
N ARG A 39 -3.89 -12.83 -24.12
CA ARG A 39 -3.81 -11.37 -24.28
C ARG A 39 -5.20 -10.74 -24.36
N GLU A 40 -6.08 -11.29 -25.18
CA GLU A 40 -7.46 -10.80 -25.35
C GLU A 40 -8.29 -11.07 -24.09
N GLY A 41 -8.10 -12.22 -23.45
CA GLY A 41 -8.72 -12.54 -22.17
C GLY A 41 -8.28 -11.57 -21.08
N LEU A 42 -7.01 -11.17 -21.06
CA LEU A 42 -6.55 -10.13 -20.14
C LEU A 42 -7.20 -8.77 -20.40
N ASP A 43 -7.88 -8.50 -21.49
CA ASP A 43 -8.68 -7.26 -21.63
C ASP A 43 -10.12 -7.44 -21.14
N ASN A 44 -10.57 -8.68 -20.96
CA ASN A 44 -11.92 -9.00 -20.48
C ASN A 44 -11.96 -9.07 -18.92
N PRO A 45 -12.78 -8.23 -18.26
CA PRO A 45 -12.96 -8.25 -16.81
C PRO A 45 -13.42 -9.61 -16.26
N PHE A 46 -14.23 -10.34 -17.02
CA PHE A 46 -14.73 -11.66 -16.62
C PHE A 46 -13.59 -12.69 -16.56
N PHE A 47 -12.74 -12.72 -17.58
CA PHE A 47 -11.59 -13.61 -17.64
C PHE A 47 -10.59 -13.29 -16.53
N ARG A 48 -10.31 -12.00 -16.29
CA ARG A 48 -9.49 -11.55 -15.15
C ARG A 48 -10.04 -12.07 -13.82
N SER A 49 -11.36 -11.96 -13.61
CA SER A 49 -12.03 -12.45 -12.39
C SER A 49 -11.92 -13.97 -12.21
N GLN A 50 -11.94 -14.71 -13.31
CA GLN A 50 -11.82 -16.16 -13.31
C GLN A 50 -10.38 -16.63 -13.03
N LEU A 51 -9.36 -15.88 -13.46
CA LEU A 51 -7.95 -16.16 -13.13
C LEU A 51 -7.64 -15.94 -11.64
N VAL A 52 -8.34 -15.01 -10.99
CA VAL A 52 -8.15 -14.70 -9.55
C VAL A 52 -9.08 -15.49 -8.63
N ASN A 53 -10.04 -16.25 -9.17
CA ASN A 53 -10.89 -17.12 -8.36
C ASN A 53 -10.04 -18.21 -7.68
N GLY A 54 -9.73 -18.00 -6.40
CA GLY A 54 -8.92 -18.91 -5.58
C GLY A 54 -7.58 -18.35 -5.12
N VAL A 55 -7.17 -17.18 -5.63
CA VAL A 55 -5.98 -16.44 -5.16
C VAL A 55 -6.49 -15.16 -4.48
N PRO A 56 -6.07 -14.81 -3.25
CA PRO A 56 -6.50 -13.56 -2.62
C PRO A 56 -6.09 -12.40 -3.53
N ALA A 57 -7.07 -11.80 -4.20
CA ALA A 57 -6.84 -10.74 -5.18
C ALA A 57 -6.23 -9.53 -4.46
N LEU A 58 -5.02 -9.14 -4.85
CA LEU A 58 -4.50 -7.81 -4.56
C LEU A 58 -5.23 -6.86 -5.50
N SER A 59 -6.21 -6.13 -4.99
CA SER A 59 -6.93 -5.12 -5.77
C SER A 59 -5.95 -4.07 -6.28
N THR A 60 -5.61 -4.12 -7.57
CA THR A 60 -4.90 -3.03 -8.25
C THR A 60 -5.90 -1.88 -8.37
N GLY A 61 -5.77 -0.88 -7.49
CA GLY A 61 -6.72 0.23 -7.35
C GLY A 61 -6.69 1.22 -8.53
N LEU A 62 -7.24 0.83 -9.68
CA LEU A 62 -7.46 1.72 -10.81
C LEU A 62 -8.92 2.19 -10.97
N ASN A 63 -9.86 1.67 -10.15
CA ASN A 63 -11.25 2.12 -10.17
C ASN A 63 -11.51 3.19 -9.10
N PRO A 64 -12.16 4.32 -9.43
CA PRO A 64 -12.67 5.24 -8.44
C PRO A 64 -13.73 4.52 -7.60
N LEU A 65 -13.58 4.60 -6.27
CA LEU A 65 -14.53 4.05 -5.32
C LEU A 65 -15.83 4.87 -5.39
N THR A 66 -16.82 4.37 -6.13
CA THR A 66 -18.21 4.80 -5.95
C THR A 66 -18.75 4.17 -4.66
N ALA A 67 -19.40 4.98 -3.83
CA ALA A 67 -19.73 4.68 -2.44
C ALA A 67 -20.73 3.52 -2.20
N GLU A 68 -21.16 2.82 -3.25
CA GLU A 68 -22.20 1.78 -3.16
C GLU A 68 -21.68 0.35 -3.36
N SER A 69 -20.38 0.15 -3.63
CA SER A 69 -19.80 -1.19 -3.77
C SER A 69 -18.79 -1.48 -2.66
N THR A 70 -19.30 -1.80 -1.46
CA THR A 70 -18.56 -2.62 -0.50
C THR A 70 -19.41 -3.83 -0.14
N PRO A 71 -18.98 -5.01 -0.57
CA PRO A 71 -18.61 -5.99 0.43
C PRO A 71 -17.44 -6.82 -0.08
N HIS A 72 -16.21 -6.31 0.02
CA HIS A 72 -15.03 -7.16 0.20
C HIS A 72 -13.89 -6.27 0.68
N MET A 73 -13.60 -6.36 1.98
CA MET A 73 -12.34 -5.87 2.54
C MET A 73 -11.21 -6.71 1.94
N GLY A 74 -10.78 -6.36 0.73
CA GLY A 74 -9.40 -6.64 0.32
C GLY A 74 -8.47 -5.85 1.24
N ASN A 75 -7.29 -6.39 1.54
CA ASN A 75 -6.24 -5.64 2.24
C ASN A 75 -5.86 -4.44 1.37
N VAL A 76 -6.52 -3.31 1.58
CA VAL A 76 -6.23 -2.07 0.89
C VAL A 76 -4.94 -1.54 1.48
N VAL A 77 -3.84 -1.66 0.74
CA VAL A 77 -2.65 -0.85 1.00
C VAL A 77 -3.06 0.58 0.69
N SER A 78 -3.38 1.36 1.72
CA SER A 78 -3.52 2.81 1.59
C SER A 78 -2.17 3.35 1.14
N PHE A 79 -2.05 3.58 -0.16
CA PHE A 79 -1.04 4.51 -0.65
C PHE A 79 -1.32 5.83 0.06
N PRO A 80 -0.28 6.52 0.59
CA PRO A 80 -0.47 7.89 1.02
C PRO A 80 -1.00 8.62 -0.20
N ASN A 81 -2.30 8.91 -0.18
CA ASN A 81 -2.94 9.77 -1.17
C ASN A 81 -1.98 10.96 -1.29
N GLN A 82 -1.51 11.28 -2.49
CA GLN A 82 -0.89 12.57 -2.71
C GLN A 82 -1.99 13.57 -2.40
N SER A 83 -2.08 13.95 -1.12
CA SER A 83 -2.82 15.09 -0.65
C SER A 83 -2.42 16.17 -1.62
N GLU A 84 -3.41 16.63 -2.38
CA GLU A 84 -3.33 17.59 -3.47
C GLU A 84 -2.02 18.36 -3.38
N ASN A 85 -1.18 18.24 -4.41
CA ASN A 85 0.14 18.87 -4.51
C ASN A 85 0.01 20.40 -4.55
N LYS A 86 -0.56 20.95 -3.49
CA LYS A 86 -0.68 22.36 -3.19
C LYS A 86 0.63 22.71 -2.55
N VAL A 87 1.38 23.57 -3.21
CA VAL A 87 2.64 24.11 -2.70
C VAL A 87 2.37 24.67 -1.30
N GLN A 88 2.84 23.96 -0.27
CA GLN A 88 2.77 24.41 1.11
C GLN A 88 3.92 25.39 1.35
N LYS A 89 3.70 26.40 2.19
CA LYS A 89 4.78 27.31 2.57
C LYS A 89 5.81 26.53 3.38
N MET A 90 7.08 26.90 3.23
CA MET A 90 8.18 26.27 3.97
C MET A 90 7.96 26.35 5.48
N ASP A 91 7.43 27.48 5.97
CA ASP A 91 7.11 27.67 7.38
C ASP A 91 6.10 26.65 7.92
N ASP A 92 5.07 26.31 7.13
CA ASP A 92 4.04 25.36 7.55
C ASP A 92 4.60 23.93 7.63
N LEU A 93 5.47 23.57 6.68
CA LEU A 93 6.18 22.29 6.67
C LEU A 93 7.13 22.16 7.86
N GLU A 94 7.90 23.21 8.13
CA GLU A 94 8.81 23.26 9.29
C GLU A 94 8.05 23.17 10.61
N ALA A 95 6.94 23.92 10.77
CA ALA A 95 6.11 23.89 11.97
C ALA A 95 5.57 22.48 12.24
N LYS A 96 5.03 21.82 11.20
CA LYS A 96 4.52 20.45 11.29
C LYS A 96 5.60 19.43 11.62
N ALA A 97 6.80 19.59 11.04
CA ALA A 97 7.94 18.73 11.35
C ALA A 97 8.38 18.87 12.83
N ILE A 98 8.41 20.10 13.34
CA ILE A 98 8.76 20.38 14.73
C ILE A 98 7.70 19.82 15.70
N GLU A 99 6.42 20.02 15.41
CA GLU A 99 5.33 19.48 16.23
C GLU A 99 5.37 17.95 16.28
N SER A 100 5.58 17.31 15.12
CA SER A 100 5.70 15.86 15.00
C SER A 100 6.87 15.33 15.83
N ALA A 101 8.05 15.93 15.70
CA ALA A 101 9.23 15.54 16.47
C ALA A 101 9.00 15.72 17.99
N ILE A 102 8.48 16.86 18.42
CA ILE A 102 8.17 17.10 19.84
C ILE A 102 7.19 16.06 20.37
N THR A 103 6.17 15.70 19.59
CA THR A 103 5.20 14.66 19.96
C THR A 103 5.86 13.28 20.06
N GLN A 104 6.67 12.89 19.08
CA GLN A 104 7.38 11.62 19.05
C GLN A 104 8.33 11.46 20.25
N PHE A 105 9.01 12.53 20.63
CA PHE A 105 9.92 12.55 21.78
C PHE A 105 9.26 13.00 23.10
N LYS A 106 7.92 12.97 23.19
CA LYS A 106 7.15 13.23 24.42
C LYS A 106 7.44 14.59 25.06
N GLY A 107 7.71 15.61 24.26
CA GLY A 107 8.07 16.94 24.75
C GLY A 107 9.50 17.06 25.27
N ASN A 108 10.39 16.10 24.96
CA ASN A 108 11.83 16.25 25.17
C ASN A 108 12.47 17.00 23.99
N LEU A 109 12.68 18.31 24.17
CA LEU A 109 13.23 19.19 23.15
C LEU A 109 14.67 18.85 22.76
N THR A 110 15.46 18.22 23.64
CA THR A 110 16.85 17.88 23.34
C THR A 110 16.92 16.72 22.35
N GLU A 111 16.13 15.68 22.57
CA GLU A 111 16.03 14.54 21.64
C GLU A 111 15.34 14.94 20.33
N ALA A 112 14.27 15.77 20.40
CA ALA A 112 13.61 16.29 19.20
C ALA A 112 14.55 17.13 18.32
N ALA A 113 15.39 17.98 18.93
CA ALA A 113 16.38 18.78 18.20
C ALA A 113 17.40 17.90 17.48
N LYS A 114 17.91 16.86 18.17
CA LYS A 114 18.85 15.88 17.62
C LYS A 114 18.26 15.10 16.45
N ALA A 115 17.01 14.66 16.58
CA ALA A 115 16.30 13.94 15.52
C ALA A 115 16.00 14.81 14.29
N LEU A 116 15.75 16.11 14.49
CA LEU A 116 15.58 17.09 13.41
C LEU A 116 16.90 17.57 12.81
N GLY A 117 18.05 17.22 13.39
CA GLY A 117 19.36 17.67 12.93
C GLY A 117 19.63 19.16 13.16
N ILE A 118 18.90 19.82 14.07
CA ILE A 118 19.07 21.24 14.39
C ILE A 118 19.61 21.46 15.81
N GLY A 119 20.29 22.58 16.02
CA GLY A 119 20.73 22.97 17.37
C GLY A 119 19.55 23.26 18.30
N ARG A 120 19.72 22.98 19.59
CA ARG A 120 18.71 23.22 20.63
C ARG A 120 18.23 24.68 20.67
N ALA A 121 19.15 25.64 20.49
CA ALA A 121 18.81 27.07 20.43
C ALA A 121 17.90 27.40 19.22
N THR A 122 18.14 26.78 18.07
CA THR A 122 17.32 26.93 16.87
C THR A 122 15.93 26.34 17.07
N LEU A 123 15.83 25.15 17.69
CA LEU A 123 14.54 24.55 18.03
C LEU A 123 13.73 25.47 18.96
N TYR A 124 14.32 26.00 20.03
CA TYR A 124 13.63 26.92 20.95
C TYR A 124 13.09 28.16 20.23
N ARG A 125 13.88 28.75 19.32
CA ARG A 125 13.45 29.92 18.54
C ARG A 125 12.25 29.58 17.66
N LYS A 126 12.31 28.47 16.93
CA LYS A 126 11.22 28.03 16.04
C LYS A 126 9.96 27.64 16.82
N VAL A 127 10.09 26.96 17.96
CA VAL A 127 8.96 26.63 18.85
C VAL A 127 8.23 27.89 19.32
N LYS A 128 8.98 28.94 19.69
CA LYS A 128 8.39 30.23 20.07
C LYS A 128 7.74 30.95 18.89
N GLN A 129 8.37 30.91 17.72
CA GLN A 129 7.88 31.54 16.47
C GLN A 129 6.56 30.92 16.00
N TYR A 130 6.42 29.60 16.09
CA TYR A 130 5.23 28.87 15.66
C TYR A 130 4.22 28.64 16.79
N HIS A 131 4.44 29.25 17.97
CA HIS A 131 3.57 29.11 19.15
C HIS A 131 3.27 27.65 19.54
N ILE A 132 4.24 26.76 19.36
CA ILE A 132 4.09 25.32 19.67
C ILE A 132 4.27 25.12 21.18
N ASP A 133 3.27 24.58 21.86
CA ASP A 133 3.37 24.26 23.29
C ASP A 133 3.86 22.81 23.50
N PRO A 134 5.11 22.59 23.96
CA PRO A 134 5.63 21.25 24.21
C PRO A 134 4.92 20.52 25.36
N SER A 135 4.14 21.23 26.18
CA SER A 135 3.33 20.63 27.26
C SER A 135 2.12 19.87 26.72
N GLN A 136 1.60 20.25 25.55
CA GLN A 136 0.45 19.57 24.92
C GLN A 136 0.83 18.18 24.42
N ALA A 137 2.04 18.02 23.88
CA ALA A 137 2.60 16.72 23.51
C ALA A 137 2.72 15.76 24.70
N ARG A 138 2.91 16.27 25.93
CA ARG A 138 2.94 15.44 27.15
C ARG A 138 1.55 15.01 27.60
N ARG A 139 0.53 15.85 27.39
CA ARG A 139 -0.85 15.61 27.87
C ARG A 139 -1.67 14.67 27.00
N ARG A 140 -1.43 14.67 25.67
CA ARG A 140 -2.18 13.84 24.69
C ARG A 140 -2.18 12.32 24.98
N LYS A 141 -1.28 11.85 25.84
CA LYS A 141 -1.17 10.43 26.25
C LYS A 141 -2.03 10.03 27.45
N VAL A 142 -2.64 10.97 28.16
CA VAL A 142 -3.52 10.65 29.31
C VAL A 142 -4.95 10.32 28.84
N ALA A 143 -5.28 10.66 27.59
CA ALA A 143 -6.63 10.53 27.03
C ALA A 143 -6.76 9.42 25.95
N ALA A 144 -5.73 8.62 25.73
CA ALA A 144 -5.70 7.51 24.76
C ALA A 144 -5.17 6.24 25.45
#